data_AF-A0A530YEG0-F1
#
_entry.id   AF-A0A530YEG0-F1
#
_cell.length_a   1.000
_cell.length_b   1.000
_cell.length_c   1.000
_cell.angle_alpha   90.00
_cell.angle_beta   90.00
_cell.angle_gamma   90.00
#
_symmetry.space_group_name_H-M   'P 1'
#
loop_
_entity.id
_entity.type
_entity.pdbx_description
1 polymer ?
#
loop_
_entity_poly.entity_id
_entity_poly.type
_entity_poly.pdbx_seq_one_letter_code
_entity_poly.pdbx_strand_id
1 'polypeptide(L)' 'LHDYQPYWAARAGLLARLGKTREATGAYDRAIGLERDPAVRRFLQARRAGLAAEE' A
#
# COMPACT_ATOMS: atom_id res chain seq x y z
N LEU A 1 2.14 -19.45 2.14
CA LEU A 1 2.39 -18.71 0.88
C LEU A 1 1.51 -17.45 0.76
N HIS A 2 1.23 -16.73 1.86
CA HIS A 2 0.27 -15.60 1.89
C HIS A 2 0.93 -14.23 2.11
N ASP A 3 2.25 -14.21 2.19
CA ASP A 3 3.07 -13.04 2.54
C ASP A 3 3.77 -12.45 1.30
N TYR A 4 3.08 -12.44 0.16
CA TYR A 4 3.62 -11.87 -1.07
C TYR A 4 3.43 -10.34 -1.06
N GLN A 5 4.43 -9.62 -0.56
CA GLN A 5 4.48 -8.15 -0.56
C GLN A 5 4.10 -7.54 -1.93
N PRO A 6 4.57 -8.06 -3.09
CA PRO A 6 4.31 -7.43 -4.38
C PRO A 6 2.83 -7.45 -4.75
N TYR A 7 2.11 -8.50 -4.33
CA TYR A 7 0.67 -8.62 -4.53
C TYR A 7 -0.09 -7.53 -3.77
N TRP A 8 0.25 -7.32 -2.50
CA TRP A 8 -0.40 -6.29 -1.68
C TRP A 8 -0.09 -4.88 -2.17
N ALA A 9 1.15 -4.61 -2.61
CA ALA A 9 1.53 -3.32 -3.20
C ALA A 9 0.78 -3.04 -4.51
N ALA A 10 0.66 -4.02 -5.40
CA ALA A 10 -0.11 -3.89 -6.64
C ALA A 10 -1.60 -3.69 -6.37
N ARG A 11 -2.18 -4.47 -5.45
CA ARG A 11 -3.58 -4.35 -5.02
C ARG A 11 -3.87 -2.96 -4.44
N ALA A 12 -2.99 -2.45 -3.58
CA ALA A 12 -3.13 -1.12 -3.00
C ALA A 12 -3.13 -0.03 -4.06
N GLY A 13 -2.21 -0.12 -5.04
CA GLY A 13 -2.14 0.83 -6.17
C GLY A 13 -3.36 0.79 -7.09
N LEU A 14 -3.99 -0.37 -7.28
CA LEU A 14 -5.23 -0.49 -8.05
C LEU A 14 -6.42 0.09 -7.28
N LEU A 15 -6.56 -0.23 -6.00
CA LEU A 15 -7.64 0.29 -5.15
C LEU A 15 -7.58 1.81 -5.01
N ALA A 16 -6.37 2.36 -4.91
CA ALA A 16 -6.12 3.80 -4.95
C ALA A 16 -6.70 4.46 -6.21
N ARG A 17 -6.41 3.89 -7.39
CA ARG A 17 -6.93 4.38 -8.68
C ARG A 17 -8.45 4.24 -8.82
N LEU A 18 -9.06 3.32 -8.09
CA LEU A 18 -10.50 3.12 -8.07
C LEU A 18 -11.22 4.03 -7.06
N GLY A 19 -10.50 4.95 -6.38
CA GLY A 19 -11.06 5.81 -5.33
C GLY A 19 -11.44 5.04 -4.04
N LYS A 20 -10.99 3.79 -3.91
CA LYS A 20 -11.28 2.93 -2.75
C LYS A 20 -10.25 3.14 -1.66
N THR A 21 -10.19 4.36 -1.13
CA THR A 21 -9.15 4.84 -0.20
C THR A 21 -8.99 3.93 1.02
N ARG A 22 -10.09 3.54 1.69
CA ARG A 22 -10.05 2.60 2.84
C ARG A 22 -9.44 1.24 2.51
N GLU A 23 -9.83 0.63 1.39
CA GLU A 23 -9.30 -0.68 1.00
C GLU A 23 -7.82 -0.57 0.57
N ALA A 24 -7.47 0.52 -0.12
CA ALA A 24 -6.10 0.80 -0.54
C ALA A 24 -5.17 0.98 0.66
N THR A 25 -5.61 1.71 1.69
CA THR A 25 -4.86 1.91 2.94
C THR A 25 -4.58 0.59 3.64
N GLY A 26 -5.58 -0.29 3.78
CA GLY A 26 -5.39 -1.61 4.39
C GLY A 26 -4.43 -2.52 3.60
N ALA A 27 -4.44 -2.42 2.26
CA ALA A 27 -3.50 -3.15 1.42
C ALA A 27 -2.07 -2.59 1.53
N TYR A 28 -1.91 -1.26 1.61
CA TYR A 28 -0.61 -0.63 1.87
C TYR A 28 -0.04 -1.02 3.23
N ASP A 29 -0.85 -1.05 4.29
CA ASP A 29 -0.40 -1.44 5.64
C ASP A 29 0.14 -2.87 5.66
N ARG A 30 -0.52 -3.81 4.96
CA ARG A 30 0.02 -5.18 4.80
C ARG A 30 1.30 -5.22 3.98
N ALA A 31 1.38 -4.49 2.87
CA ALA A 31 2.59 -4.44 2.06
C ALA A 31 3.79 -3.87 2.85
N ILE A 32 3.56 -2.83 3.65
CA ILE A 32 4.57 -2.20 4.53
C ILE A 32 5.05 -3.17 5.61
N GLY A 33 4.14 -3.93 6.23
CA GLY A 33 4.49 -4.92 7.27
C GLY A 33 5.27 -6.12 6.74
N LEU A 34 5.09 -6.47 5.47
CA LEU A 34 5.81 -7.57 4.81
C LEU A 34 7.13 -7.13 4.16
N GLU A 35 7.34 -5.82 3.98
CA GLU A 35 8.52 -5.28 3.34
C GLU A 35 9.73 -5.23 4.29
N ARG A 36 10.84 -5.80 3.86
CA ARG A 36 12.11 -5.82 4.60
C ARG A 36 13.05 -4.71 4.14
N ASP A 37 12.90 -4.24 2.90
CA ASP A 37 13.68 -3.13 2.36
C ASP A 37 13.15 -1.78 2.86
N PRO A 38 13.95 -1.00 3.61
CA PRO A 38 13.54 0.29 4.14
C PRO A 38 13.22 1.34 3.04
N ALA A 39 13.83 1.24 1.86
CA ALA A 39 13.55 2.14 0.73
C ALA A 39 12.16 1.86 0.16
N VAL A 40 11.83 0.58 -0.08
CA VAL A 40 10.50 0.17 -0.56
C VAL A 40 9.43 0.48 0.48
N ARG A 41 9.74 0.27 1.77
CA ARG A 41 8.81 0.61 2.86
C ARG A 41 8.47 2.10 2.89
N ARG A 42 9.46 2.98 2.74
CA ARG A 42 9.25 4.43 2.65
C ARG A 42 8.41 4.81 1.42
N PHE A 43 8.67 4.19 0.28
CA PHE A 43 7.88 4.41 -0.93
C PHE A 43 6.40 4.07 -0.72
N LEU A 44 6.11 2.91 -0.12
CA LEU A 44 4.74 2.50 0.18
C LEU A 44 4.06 3.42 1.21
N GLN A 45 4.78 3.86 2.24
CA GLN A 45 4.29 4.82 3.23
C GLN A 45 3.93 6.16 2.60
N ALA A 46 4.76 6.69 1.70
CA ALA A 46 4.48 7.93 0.98
C ALA A 46 3.21 7.82 0.12
N ARG A 47 3.05 6.70 -0.60
CA ARG A 47 1.83 6.46 -1.40
C ARG A 47 0.57 6.37 -0.54
N ARG A 48 0.65 5.70 0.62
CA ARG A 48 -0.44 5.62 1.60
C ARG A 48 -0.79 6.99 2.17
N ALA A 49 0.21 7.82 2.47
CA ALA A 49 -0.02 9.18 2.97
C ALA A 49 -0.73 10.07 1.93
N GLY A 50 -0.37 9.93 0.65
CA GLY A 50 -1.05 10.63 -0.44
C GLY A 50 -2.54 10.27 -0.57
N LEU A 51 -2.93 9.06 -0.20
CA LEU A 51 -4.34 8.65 -0.20
C LEU A 51 -5.19 9.34 0.88
N ALA A 52 -4.60 9.60 2.05
CA ALA A 52 -5.30 10.29 3.14
C ALA A 52 -5.43 11.81 2.90
N ALA A 53 -4.66 12.35 1.95
CA ALA A 53 -4.72 13.76 1.56
C ALA A 53 -5.77 14.03 0.45
N GLU A 54 -6.33 12.99 -0.17
CA GLU A 54 -7.41 13.10 -1.16
C GLU A 54 -8.81 12.78 -0.58
N GLU A 55 -8.93 12.62 0.75
CA GLU A 55 -10.20 12.65 1.50
C GLU A 55 -10.55 14.08 1.96
#